data_AF-A0A959EHF8-F1
#
_entry.id   AF-A0A959EHF8-F1
#
_cell.length_a   1.000
_cell.length_b   1.000
_cell.length_c   1.000
_cell.angle_alpha   90.00
_cell.angle_beta   90.00
_cell.angle_gamma   90.00
#
_symmetry.space_group_name_H-M   'P 1'
#
loop_
_entity.id
_entity.type
_entity.pdbx_description
1 polymer ?
#
loop_
_entity_poly.entity_id
_entity_poly.type
_entity_poly.pdbx_seq_one_letter_code
_entity_poly.pdbx_strand_id
1 'polypeptide(L)'
;MKKTVHPSFFIFFVCLLATPLLQAQGPDAFGYTWKDSNDPEGPVFEWIDISAVGTEVMGLGDDNSVAAMPMGMDFRFYWSDFNQIKIGSNGWLSFDNVSNIASCFPILPTVGGPNNLICPLMSDLNFDNNSPGKIYTYHDDTPGDEKYIISYENVTFWTQADPIFGSNTFQVILSNADSSITFQYGAMDVDFTYTCTGSGKVAVGIENLTGEIGLEVFSGVVPPSNYAVKFYYPEVITLSITDVAPISNQNDENEGIFLLPDEMVTFTSTIANTGNTDITTQIAVAATVQQLDGTNIYLDVQEAAPLAAGESAVVNFSPANIDWAPGPYFLDVLTALTSDVNPNNDNNITELNVVDLSAETLTLGYVLGVNGAGLIQWSGGGDGSGGAGIEIEPPFYPTVVTGAEVGIAGGSTDGFTIRLFDDDGPNG
;
A
#
# COMPACT_ATOMS: atom_id res chain seq x y z
N MET A 1 70.33 -44.75 -44.85
CA MET A 1 68.89 -44.76 -44.46
C MET A 1 68.78 -44.41 -42.98
N LYS A 2 68.56 -43.13 -42.66
CA LYS A 2 68.17 -42.69 -41.30
C LYS A 2 66.68 -42.33 -41.39
N LYS A 3 65.82 -43.09 -40.70
CA LYS A 3 64.37 -42.86 -40.65
C LYS A 3 64.08 -41.74 -39.65
N THR A 4 63.47 -40.67 -40.15
CA THR A 4 62.95 -39.54 -39.40
C THR A 4 61.64 -39.96 -38.74
N VAL A 5 61.54 -39.84 -37.41
CA VAL A 5 60.30 -40.04 -36.64
C VAL A 5 59.66 -38.67 -36.45
N HIS A 6 58.41 -38.50 -36.91
CA HIS A 6 57.62 -37.29 -36.66
C HIS A 6 56.84 -37.43 -35.35
N PRO A 7 56.81 -36.42 -34.47
CA PRO A 7 55.99 -36.46 -33.27
C PRO A 7 54.52 -36.18 -33.64
N SER A 8 53.63 -37.09 -33.25
CA SER A 8 52.18 -36.91 -33.37
C SER A 8 51.71 -35.91 -32.32
N PHE A 9 51.14 -34.78 -32.76
CA PHE A 9 50.43 -33.82 -31.91
C PHE A 9 49.06 -34.40 -31.55
N PHE A 10 48.82 -34.67 -30.28
CA PHE A 10 47.48 -34.96 -29.74
C PHE A 10 46.84 -33.62 -29.38
N ILE A 11 45.81 -33.20 -30.12
CA ILE A 11 44.96 -32.07 -29.75
C ILE A 11 43.95 -32.59 -28.73
N PHE A 12 44.10 -32.20 -27.46
CA PHE A 12 43.07 -32.39 -26.46
C PHE A 12 41.93 -31.40 -26.76
N PHE A 13 40.81 -31.92 -27.25
CA PHE A 13 39.56 -31.15 -27.28
C PHE A 13 39.00 -31.15 -25.86
N VAL A 14 39.33 -30.13 -25.07
CA VAL A 14 38.61 -29.86 -23.82
C VAL A 14 37.26 -29.31 -24.24
N CYS A 15 36.25 -30.18 -24.28
CA CYS A 15 34.87 -29.74 -24.32
C CYS A 15 34.58 -29.13 -22.94
N LEU A 16 34.77 -27.81 -22.81
CA LEU A 16 34.24 -27.06 -21.68
C LEU A 16 32.71 -27.17 -21.81
N LEU A 17 32.11 -28.13 -21.11
CA LEU A 17 30.71 -28.06 -20.79
C LEU A 17 30.58 -26.85 -19.86
N ALA A 18 30.26 -25.70 -20.44
CA ALA A 18 29.68 -24.61 -19.66
C ALA A 18 28.37 -25.16 -19.11
N THR A 19 28.40 -25.65 -17.88
CA THR A 19 27.18 -25.78 -17.09
C THR A 19 26.60 -24.38 -17.02
N PRO A 20 25.40 -24.10 -17.56
CA PRO A 20 24.76 -22.84 -17.23
C PRO A 20 24.60 -22.86 -15.72
N LEU A 21 25.25 -21.94 -15.00
CA LEU A 21 24.73 -21.54 -13.70
C LEU A 21 23.32 -21.01 -14.02
N LEU A 22 22.30 -21.81 -13.73
CA LEU A 22 20.91 -21.38 -13.82
C LEU A 22 20.72 -20.35 -12.71
N GLN A 23 20.66 -19.10 -13.16
CA GLN A 23 20.68 -17.89 -12.35
C GLN A 23 19.24 -17.57 -11.92
N ALA A 24 19.05 -17.17 -10.66
CA ALA A 24 17.80 -16.51 -10.25
C ALA A 24 17.49 -15.38 -11.24
N GLN A 25 16.24 -15.25 -11.66
CA GLN A 25 15.82 -14.20 -12.58
C GLN A 25 15.85 -12.84 -11.86
N GLY A 26 16.29 -11.79 -12.56
CA GLY A 26 16.77 -10.54 -11.96
C GLY A 26 18.30 -10.49 -11.84
N PRO A 27 18.87 -9.60 -11.00
CA PRO A 27 18.16 -8.72 -10.08
C PRO A 27 17.43 -7.55 -10.77
N ASP A 28 16.41 -7.00 -10.11
CA ASP A 28 15.91 -5.65 -10.44
C ASP A 28 16.90 -4.57 -9.97
N ALA A 29 16.58 -3.29 -10.19
CA ALA A 29 17.46 -2.18 -9.83
C ALA A 29 17.68 -2.03 -8.32
N PHE A 30 16.76 -2.50 -7.48
CA PHE A 30 16.91 -2.50 -6.03
C PHE A 30 17.75 -3.69 -5.54
N GLY A 31 17.62 -4.83 -6.21
CA GLY A 31 18.36 -6.05 -5.93
C GLY A 31 17.49 -7.29 -5.72
N TYR A 32 16.16 -7.20 -5.82
CA TYR A 32 15.31 -8.38 -5.73
C TYR A 32 15.67 -9.37 -6.84
N THR A 33 15.61 -10.65 -6.53
CA THR A 33 15.68 -11.74 -7.53
C THR A 33 14.51 -12.68 -7.31
N TRP A 34 14.19 -13.53 -8.29
CA TRP A 34 13.21 -14.60 -8.10
C TRP A 34 13.68 -15.94 -8.68
N LYS A 35 13.15 -17.02 -8.13
CA LYS A 35 13.24 -18.39 -8.68
C LYS A 35 11.87 -19.03 -8.71
N ASP A 36 11.69 -19.98 -9.62
CA ASP A 36 10.51 -20.84 -9.63
C ASP A 36 10.79 -22.27 -9.19
N SER A 37 9.75 -23.08 -9.04
CA SER A 37 9.86 -24.48 -8.60
C SER A 37 10.49 -25.44 -9.61
N ASN A 38 10.73 -25.00 -10.85
CA ASN A 38 11.47 -25.77 -11.85
C ASN A 38 12.98 -25.46 -11.79
N ASP A 39 13.38 -24.36 -11.16
CA ASP A 39 14.78 -24.00 -10.98
C ASP A 39 15.47 -24.91 -9.96
N PRO A 40 16.76 -25.23 -10.17
CA PRO A 40 17.59 -25.86 -9.13
C PRO A 40 17.60 -25.02 -7.85
N GLU A 41 17.29 -25.66 -6.72
CA GLU A 41 17.16 -24.99 -5.42
C GLU A 41 16.13 -23.84 -5.45
N GLY A 42 15.14 -23.94 -6.33
CA GLY A 42 13.95 -23.10 -6.33
C GLY A 42 13.00 -23.45 -5.18
N PRO A 43 11.97 -22.62 -4.97
CA PRO A 43 10.92 -22.92 -4.00
C PRO A 43 10.20 -24.24 -4.31
N VAL A 44 9.63 -24.85 -3.27
CA VAL A 44 8.77 -26.03 -3.44
C VAL A 44 7.31 -25.59 -3.35
N PHE A 45 6.47 -26.16 -4.20
CA PHE A 45 5.03 -26.03 -4.03
C PHE A 45 4.58 -26.79 -2.77
N GLU A 46 4.19 -26.04 -1.76
CA GLU A 46 3.70 -26.55 -0.48
C GLU A 46 2.58 -25.63 0.01
N TRP A 47 1.33 -26.06 -0.19
CA TRP A 47 0.15 -25.29 0.18
C TRP A 47 -0.03 -25.25 1.70
N ILE A 48 -0.15 -24.05 2.27
CA ILE A 48 -0.49 -23.85 3.68
C ILE A 48 -2.01 -23.66 3.76
N ASP A 49 -2.74 -24.67 4.21
CA ASP A 49 -4.20 -24.56 4.35
C ASP A 49 -4.56 -23.67 5.55
N ILE A 50 -5.07 -22.47 5.24
CA ILE A 50 -5.54 -21.50 6.23
C ILE A 50 -7.07 -21.40 6.26
N SER A 51 -7.81 -22.21 5.50
CA SER A 51 -9.28 -22.11 5.40
C SER A 51 -10.00 -22.34 6.75
N ALA A 52 -9.36 -23.06 7.67
CA ALA A 52 -9.91 -23.38 9.00
C ALA A 52 -9.38 -22.48 10.14
N VAL A 53 -8.29 -21.74 9.92
CA VAL A 53 -7.61 -20.93 10.95
C VAL A 53 -7.53 -19.44 10.61
N GLY A 54 -7.60 -19.12 9.32
CA GLY A 54 -7.60 -17.76 8.81
C GLY A 54 -8.97 -17.09 8.91
N THR A 55 -8.96 -15.79 8.62
CA THR A 55 -10.16 -14.95 8.56
C THR A 55 -10.59 -14.79 7.10
N GLU A 56 -11.87 -15.04 6.79
CA GLU A 56 -12.42 -14.81 5.45
C GLU A 56 -12.50 -13.31 5.17
N VAL A 57 -11.97 -12.87 4.03
CA VAL A 57 -12.07 -11.49 3.58
C VAL A 57 -13.43 -11.29 2.92
N MET A 58 -14.26 -10.45 3.55
CA MET A 58 -15.62 -10.17 3.10
C MET A 58 -15.70 -8.85 2.33
N GLY A 59 -16.73 -8.70 1.50
CA GLY A 59 -17.05 -7.44 0.81
C GLY A 59 -16.41 -7.26 -0.56
N LEU A 60 -15.75 -8.30 -1.10
CA LEU A 60 -15.28 -8.32 -2.48
C LEU A 60 -16.40 -8.77 -3.43
N GLY A 61 -16.44 -8.13 -4.60
CA GLY A 61 -17.31 -8.43 -5.73
C GLY A 61 -16.50 -8.28 -7.02
N ASP A 62 -17.16 -7.83 -8.09
CA ASP A 62 -16.50 -7.39 -9.31
C ASP A 62 -15.83 -6.00 -9.12
N ASP A 63 -14.61 -5.84 -9.66
CA ASP A 63 -13.88 -4.58 -9.71
C ASP A 63 -13.92 -3.72 -8.42
N ASN A 64 -13.50 -4.31 -7.30
CA ASN A 64 -13.40 -3.59 -6.03
C ASN A 64 -12.21 -4.02 -5.15
N SER A 65 -12.08 -3.37 -4.00
CA SER A 65 -11.09 -3.69 -2.98
C SER A 65 -11.67 -3.50 -1.59
N VAL A 66 -11.07 -4.16 -0.60
CA VAL A 66 -11.37 -3.94 0.82
C VAL A 66 -10.50 -2.83 1.40
N ALA A 67 -10.85 -2.34 2.60
CA ALA A 67 -9.96 -1.49 3.37
C ALA A 67 -8.63 -2.20 3.66
N ALA A 68 -7.55 -1.43 3.88
CA ALA A 68 -6.27 -2.00 4.27
C ALA A 68 -6.44 -2.81 5.57
N MET A 69 -5.89 -4.01 5.59
CA MET A 69 -5.99 -4.93 6.71
C MET A 69 -4.66 -4.98 7.46
N PRO A 70 -4.66 -4.94 8.80
CA PRO A 70 -3.44 -5.13 9.57
C PRO A 70 -2.89 -6.54 9.35
N MET A 71 -1.58 -6.63 9.10
CA MET A 71 -0.89 -7.91 8.92
C MET A 71 -0.50 -8.56 10.25
N GLY A 72 -0.48 -7.79 11.34
CA GLY A 72 -0.01 -8.26 12.66
C GLY A 72 1.52 -8.36 12.78
N MET A 73 2.25 -8.02 11.72
CA MET A 73 3.70 -8.00 11.65
C MET A 73 4.18 -6.84 10.75
N ASP A 74 5.42 -6.42 10.94
CA ASP A 74 6.11 -5.56 9.97
C ASP A 74 6.68 -6.42 8.82
N PHE A 75 6.60 -5.91 7.60
CA PHE A 75 7.16 -6.52 6.41
C PHE A 75 7.96 -5.49 5.61
N ARG A 76 9.24 -5.78 5.37
CA ARG A 76 10.12 -4.94 4.56
C ARG A 76 9.89 -5.24 3.08
N PHE A 77 9.39 -4.26 2.34
CA PHE A 77 9.21 -4.34 0.89
C PHE A 77 9.92 -3.17 0.22
N TYR A 78 10.81 -3.48 -0.73
CA TYR A 78 11.80 -2.50 -1.20
C TYR A 78 12.46 -1.76 -0.02
N TRP A 79 12.51 -0.44 0.00
CA TRP A 79 13.14 0.33 1.08
C TRP A 79 12.20 0.72 2.22
N SER A 80 10.94 0.29 2.19
CA SER A 80 9.90 0.71 3.15
C SER A 80 9.42 -0.46 4.01
N ASP A 81 9.01 -0.17 5.25
CA ASP A 81 8.35 -1.12 6.13
C ASP A 81 6.84 -0.90 6.09
N PHE A 82 6.07 -1.99 6.07
CA PHE A 82 4.62 -1.97 6.05
C PHE A 82 4.04 -2.94 7.08
N ASN A 83 2.93 -2.56 7.71
CA ASN A 83 2.23 -3.38 8.70
C ASN A 83 0.76 -3.65 8.33
N GLN A 84 0.33 -3.15 7.17
CA GLN A 84 -1.00 -3.33 6.62
C GLN A 84 -0.91 -3.59 5.12
N ILE A 85 -1.93 -4.25 4.57
CA ILE A 85 -1.99 -4.55 3.14
C ILE A 85 -3.43 -4.42 2.62
N LYS A 86 -3.57 -3.84 1.43
CA LYS A 86 -4.84 -3.72 0.72
C LYS A 86 -5.00 -4.87 -0.25
N ILE A 87 -6.21 -5.42 -0.33
CA ILE A 87 -6.55 -6.58 -1.16
C ILE A 87 -7.59 -6.18 -2.19
N GLY A 88 -7.27 -6.40 -3.47
CA GLY A 88 -8.19 -6.23 -4.59
C GLY A 88 -8.85 -7.52 -5.03
N SER A 89 -10.07 -7.41 -5.58
CA SER A 89 -10.79 -8.54 -6.18
C SER A 89 -10.00 -9.17 -7.33
N ASN A 90 -9.34 -8.35 -8.15
CA ASN A 90 -8.57 -8.79 -9.31
C ASN A 90 -7.17 -9.36 -9.01
N GLY A 91 -6.96 -9.91 -7.80
CA GLY A 91 -5.75 -10.69 -7.46
C GLY A 91 -4.46 -9.87 -7.35
N TRP A 92 -4.58 -8.56 -7.20
CA TRP A 92 -3.50 -7.64 -6.81
C TRP A 92 -3.58 -7.31 -5.32
N LEU A 93 -2.41 -7.06 -4.73
CA LEU A 93 -2.23 -6.54 -3.39
C LEU A 93 -1.43 -5.25 -3.47
N SER A 94 -1.66 -4.30 -2.58
CA SER A 94 -0.84 -3.09 -2.47
C SER A 94 -0.59 -2.72 -1.02
N PHE A 95 0.60 -2.22 -0.72
CA PHE A 95 0.88 -1.62 0.57
C PHE A 95 0.39 -0.16 0.69
N ASP A 96 0.02 0.45 -0.43
CA ASP A 96 -0.56 1.79 -0.47
C ASP A 96 -2.10 1.73 -0.46
N ASN A 97 -2.73 2.84 -0.09
CA ASN A 97 -4.18 2.99 -0.22
C ASN A 97 -4.59 3.33 -1.66
N VAL A 98 -4.38 2.39 -2.59
CA VAL A 98 -4.67 2.58 -4.01
C VAL A 98 -6.16 2.44 -4.33
N SER A 99 -6.60 3.04 -5.44
CA SER A 99 -7.93 2.78 -6.01
C SER A 99 -8.00 1.39 -6.63
N ASN A 100 -9.21 0.92 -6.98
CA ASN A 100 -9.36 -0.38 -7.61
C ASN A 100 -8.61 -0.47 -8.96
N ILE A 101 -7.90 -1.59 -9.17
CA ILE A 101 -7.30 -1.96 -10.46
C ILE A 101 -8.25 -2.91 -11.19
N ALA A 102 -8.90 -2.38 -12.22
CA ALA A 102 -9.80 -3.13 -13.10
C ALA A 102 -9.08 -3.56 -14.38
N SER A 103 -9.61 -4.60 -15.03
CA SER A 103 -9.19 -5.02 -16.38
C SER A 103 -9.34 -3.86 -17.37
N CYS A 104 -8.37 -3.52 -18.23
CA CYS A 104 -7.09 -4.14 -18.56
C CYS A 104 -5.95 -3.84 -17.57
N PHE A 105 -5.04 -4.80 -17.36
CA PHE A 105 -3.99 -4.69 -16.34
C PHE A 105 -2.65 -4.18 -16.88
N PRO A 106 -1.88 -3.41 -16.09
CA PRO A 106 -0.55 -2.97 -16.48
C PRO A 106 0.42 -4.16 -16.60
N ILE A 107 1.52 -3.96 -17.32
CA ILE A 107 2.71 -4.82 -17.18
C ILE A 107 3.45 -4.41 -15.91
N LEU A 108 4.31 -5.27 -15.36
CA LEU A 108 5.11 -4.92 -14.19
C LEU A 108 6.61 -4.81 -14.54
N PRO A 109 7.34 -3.79 -14.07
CA PRO A 109 6.81 -2.54 -13.50
C PRO A 109 6.27 -1.57 -14.58
N THR A 110 5.36 -0.67 -14.21
CA THR A 110 4.80 0.43 -15.01
C THR A 110 4.68 1.71 -14.16
N VAL A 111 5.29 2.80 -14.64
CA VAL A 111 5.17 4.12 -14.05
C VAL A 111 3.74 4.68 -14.12
N GLY A 112 3.38 5.49 -13.13
CA GLY A 112 2.11 6.24 -13.09
C GLY A 112 1.07 5.67 -12.13
N GLY A 113 1.39 4.57 -11.44
CA GLY A 113 0.53 3.97 -10.44
C GLY A 113 -0.67 3.22 -11.02
N PRO A 114 -1.38 2.47 -10.17
CA PRO A 114 -1.08 2.21 -8.75
C PRO A 114 0.21 1.41 -8.56
N ASN A 115 0.92 1.64 -7.44
CA ASN A 115 2.27 1.17 -7.16
C ASN A 115 2.34 0.34 -5.85
N ASN A 116 3.54 -0.02 -5.40
CA ASN A 116 3.77 -0.88 -4.23
C ASN A 116 3.00 -2.21 -4.33
N LEU A 117 3.01 -2.78 -5.54
CA LEU A 117 2.16 -3.91 -5.90
C LEU A 117 2.84 -5.26 -5.63
N ILE A 118 2.04 -6.19 -5.11
CA ILE A 118 2.32 -7.63 -5.12
C ILE A 118 1.18 -8.29 -5.89
N CYS A 119 1.49 -8.86 -7.05
CA CYS A 119 0.52 -9.43 -7.98
C CYS A 119 0.77 -10.93 -8.12
N PRO A 120 0.23 -11.78 -7.24
CA PRO A 120 0.32 -13.24 -7.41
C PRO A 120 -0.42 -13.72 -8.67
N LEU A 121 -1.54 -13.09 -8.99
CA LEU A 121 -2.34 -13.30 -10.19
C LEU A 121 -3.21 -12.07 -10.43
N MET A 122 -2.62 -10.98 -10.93
CA MET A 122 -3.44 -9.82 -11.32
C MET A 122 -4.16 -10.14 -12.64
N SER A 123 -5.46 -10.42 -12.55
CA SER A 123 -6.31 -10.90 -13.63
C SER A 123 -7.77 -10.51 -13.35
N ASP A 124 -8.63 -10.65 -14.36
CA ASP A 124 -10.04 -10.28 -14.29
C ASP A 124 -10.78 -11.39 -13.51
N LEU A 125 -10.89 -11.22 -12.19
CA LEU A 125 -11.39 -12.22 -11.25
C LEU A 125 -12.74 -11.79 -10.69
N ASN A 126 -13.58 -12.77 -10.36
CA ASN A 126 -14.96 -12.51 -9.96
C ASN A 126 -15.35 -13.22 -8.66
N PHE A 127 -15.92 -12.43 -7.74
CA PHE A 127 -16.53 -12.90 -6.48
C PHE A 127 -18.07 -12.77 -6.48
N ASP A 128 -18.66 -12.22 -7.54
CA ASP A 128 -20.11 -12.09 -7.70
C ASP A 128 -20.76 -13.29 -8.43
N ASN A 129 -22.07 -13.21 -8.66
CA ASN A 129 -22.85 -14.13 -9.49
C ASN A 129 -22.85 -15.61 -9.03
N ASN A 130 -22.74 -15.86 -7.73
CA ASN A 130 -22.56 -17.21 -7.14
C ASN A 130 -21.18 -17.83 -7.42
N SER A 131 -20.15 -17.01 -7.64
CA SER A 131 -18.77 -17.49 -7.60
C SER A 131 -18.51 -18.21 -6.27
N PRO A 132 -17.90 -19.42 -6.30
CA PRO A 132 -17.47 -20.11 -5.09
C PRO A 132 -16.17 -19.53 -4.50
N GLY A 133 -15.60 -18.50 -5.15
CA GLY A 133 -14.32 -17.91 -4.80
C GLY A 133 -14.31 -17.32 -3.40
N LYS A 134 -13.24 -17.60 -2.66
CA LYS A 134 -13.01 -17.04 -1.31
C LYS A 134 -11.59 -16.54 -1.17
N ILE A 135 -11.40 -15.58 -0.26
CA ILE A 135 -10.08 -15.17 0.19
C ILE A 135 -9.99 -15.36 1.70
N TYR A 136 -8.89 -15.93 2.16
CA TYR A 136 -8.54 -16.06 3.58
C TYR A 136 -7.23 -15.35 3.87
N THR A 137 -7.13 -14.72 5.05
CA THR A 137 -5.86 -14.19 5.57
C THR A 137 -5.51 -14.83 6.91
N TYR A 138 -4.22 -15.02 7.17
CA TYR A 138 -3.74 -15.58 8.43
C TYR A 138 -2.36 -15.02 8.77
N HIS A 139 -2.20 -14.52 10.00
CA HIS A 139 -0.90 -14.19 10.57
C HIS A 139 -0.44 -15.39 11.40
N ASP A 140 0.60 -16.05 10.91
CA ASP A 140 1.35 -17.06 11.67
C ASP A 140 2.38 -16.31 12.53
N ASP A 141 2.11 -16.21 13.84
CA ASP A 141 2.90 -15.48 14.82
C ASP A 141 4.08 -16.29 15.39
N THR A 142 4.54 -17.31 14.65
CA THR A 142 5.67 -18.14 15.05
C THR A 142 6.93 -17.28 15.28
N PRO A 143 7.47 -17.22 16.52
CA PRO A 143 8.56 -16.31 16.85
C PRO A 143 9.82 -16.55 16.00
N GLY A 144 10.27 -15.50 15.30
CA GLY A 144 11.44 -15.55 14.42
C GLY A 144 11.19 -16.13 13.02
N ASP A 145 9.94 -16.47 12.70
CA ASP A 145 9.50 -16.97 11.39
C ASP A 145 8.04 -16.57 11.11
N GLU A 146 7.71 -15.33 11.48
CA GLU A 146 6.36 -14.79 11.30
C GLU A 146 6.01 -14.67 9.82
N LYS A 147 4.78 -15.08 9.49
CA LYS A 147 4.27 -15.05 8.11
C LYS A 147 2.89 -14.41 8.07
N TYR A 148 2.65 -13.64 7.03
CA TYR A 148 1.30 -13.25 6.64
C TYR A 148 0.93 -13.97 5.36
N ILE A 149 -0.14 -14.76 5.43
CA ILE A 149 -0.56 -15.68 4.37
C ILE A 149 -1.91 -15.21 3.86
N ILE A 150 -2.02 -15.04 2.54
CA ILE A 150 -3.25 -14.64 1.85
C ILE A 150 -3.55 -15.72 0.82
N SER A 151 -4.70 -16.40 0.96
CA SER A 151 -5.09 -17.49 0.05
C SER A 151 -6.35 -17.11 -0.71
N TYR A 152 -6.28 -17.15 -2.03
CA TYR A 152 -7.42 -17.11 -2.95
C TYR A 152 -7.78 -18.55 -3.29
N GLU A 153 -9.01 -18.97 -3.02
CA GLU A 153 -9.47 -20.34 -3.23
C GLU A 153 -10.66 -20.39 -4.18
N ASN A 154 -10.55 -21.24 -5.21
CA ASN A 154 -11.58 -21.48 -6.22
C ASN A 154 -12.10 -20.21 -6.93
N VAL A 155 -11.28 -19.18 -7.06
CA VAL A 155 -11.67 -17.88 -7.62
C VAL A 155 -11.82 -17.98 -9.13
N THR A 156 -12.98 -17.58 -9.62
CA THR A 156 -13.34 -17.68 -11.03
C THR A 156 -12.88 -16.47 -11.81
N PHE A 157 -12.67 -16.60 -13.12
CA PHE A 157 -12.50 -15.44 -13.98
C PHE A 157 -13.81 -14.70 -14.18
N TRP A 158 -13.74 -13.39 -14.42
CA TRP A 158 -14.89 -12.62 -14.85
C TRP A 158 -15.37 -13.07 -16.23
N THR A 159 -16.69 -13.13 -16.39
CA THR A 159 -17.35 -13.49 -17.64
C THR A 159 -18.59 -12.62 -17.85
N GLN A 160 -18.82 -12.18 -19.09
CA GLN A 160 -19.96 -11.35 -19.46
C GLN A 160 -21.34 -12.02 -19.25
N ALA A 161 -21.40 -13.35 -19.29
CA ALA A 161 -22.63 -14.12 -19.10
C ALA A 161 -22.34 -15.51 -18.51
N ASP A 162 -23.34 -16.07 -17.82
CA ASP A 162 -23.31 -17.45 -17.33
C ASP A 162 -23.06 -18.47 -18.47
N PRO A 163 -22.36 -19.59 -18.18
CA PRO A 163 -21.87 -19.99 -16.86
C PRO A 163 -20.56 -19.28 -16.46
N ILE A 164 -20.38 -19.06 -15.16
CA ILE A 164 -19.10 -18.67 -14.57
C ILE A 164 -18.01 -19.67 -15.01
N PHE A 165 -16.81 -19.17 -15.29
CA PHE A 165 -15.71 -19.93 -15.87
C PHE A 165 -14.42 -19.79 -15.04
N GLY A 166 -13.62 -20.86 -15.02
CA GLY A 166 -12.36 -20.90 -14.31
C GLY A 166 -12.52 -21.21 -12.82
N SER A 167 -11.48 -21.78 -12.23
CA SER A 167 -11.34 -21.97 -10.79
C SER A 167 -9.84 -21.92 -10.44
N ASN A 168 -9.42 -20.81 -9.85
CA ASN A 168 -8.03 -20.51 -9.57
C ASN A 168 -7.79 -20.48 -8.06
N THR A 169 -6.80 -21.25 -7.62
CA THR A 169 -6.40 -21.35 -6.22
C THR A 169 -4.93 -21.01 -6.10
N PHE A 170 -4.64 -19.87 -5.48
CA PHE A 170 -3.28 -19.35 -5.34
C PHE A 170 -3.10 -18.64 -4.00
N GLN A 171 -1.86 -18.55 -3.54
CA GLN A 171 -1.53 -18.05 -2.20
C GLN A 171 -0.28 -17.19 -2.24
N VAL A 172 -0.29 -16.13 -1.44
CA VAL A 172 0.88 -15.28 -1.15
C VAL A 172 1.31 -15.53 0.28
N ILE A 173 2.62 -15.68 0.47
CA ILE A 173 3.25 -15.80 1.78
C ILE A 173 4.28 -14.69 1.87
N LEU A 174 4.08 -13.77 2.81
CA LEU A 174 5.04 -12.75 3.20
C LEU A 174 5.78 -13.26 4.44
N SER A 175 7.11 -13.30 4.40
CA SER A 175 7.95 -13.78 5.50
C SER A 175 8.76 -12.63 6.09
N ASN A 176 8.54 -12.30 7.37
CA ASN A 176 9.33 -11.26 8.04
C ASN A 176 10.78 -11.72 8.31
N ALA A 177 11.02 -13.03 8.42
CA ALA A 177 12.35 -13.58 8.74
C ALA A 177 13.41 -13.23 7.69
N ASP A 178 13.03 -13.17 6.42
CA ASP A 178 13.94 -12.93 5.29
C ASP A 178 13.39 -11.91 4.27
N SER A 179 12.28 -11.24 4.60
CA SER A 179 11.57 -10.29 3.70
C SER A 179 11.20 -10.89 2.35
N SER A 180 11.07 -12.22 2.28
CA SER A 180 10.74 -12.91 1.05
C SER A 180 9.24 -12.95 0.77
N ILE A 181 8.92 -13.02 -0.52
CA ILE A 181 7.55 -13.13 -1.02
C ILE A 181 7.46 -14.44 -1.78
N THR A 182 6.55 -15.33 -1.38
CA THR A 182 6.33 -16.59 -2.10
C THR A 182 4.91 -16.64 -2.66
N PHE A 183 4.81 -16.92 -3.96
CA PHE A 183 3.56 -17.25 -4.62
C PHE A 183 3.46 -18.76 -4.77
N GLN A 184 2.34 -19.34 -4.34
CA GLN A 184 2.01 -20.75 -4.48
C GLN A 184 0.78 -20.89 -5.37
N TYR A 185 0.83 -21.77 -6.36
CA TYR A 185 -0.24 -22.00 -7.32
C TYR A 185 -0.75 -23.45 -7.20
N GLY A 186 -1.96 -23.61 -6.69
CA GLY A 186 -2.65 -24.89 -6.54
C GLY A 186 -3.32 -25.32 -7.85
N ALA A 187 -4.63 -25.55 -7.81
CA ALA A 187 -5.41 -25.76 -9.03
C ALA A 187 -5.57 -24.43 -9.77
N MET A 188 -5.21 -24.40 -11.06
CA MET A 188 -5.26 -23.21 -11.91
C MET A 188 -5.93 -23.55 -13.23
N ASP A 189 -6.84 -22.70 -13.68
CA ASP A 189 -7.38 -22.78 -15.03
C ASP A 189 -6.61 -21.83 -15.94
N VAL A 190 -5.89 -22.40 -16.92
CA VAL A 190 -5.01 -21.64 -17.81
C VAL A 190 -5.73 -20.95 -18.96
N ASP A 191 -6.99 -21.30 -19.18
CA ASP A 191 -7.84 -20.67 -20.18
C ASP A 191 -8.65 -19.55 -19.52
N PHE A 192 -8.81 -18.43 -20.21
CA PHE A 192 -9.74 -17.35 -19.85
C PHE A 192 -10.36 -16.76 -21.13
N THR A 193 -11.59 -16.28 -21.03
CA THR A 193 -12.37 -15.85 -22.22
C THR A 193 -12.60 -14.33 -22.30
N TYR A 194 -12.23 -13.56 -21.29
CA TYR A 194 -12.42 -12.11 -21.31
C TYR A 194 -11.47 -11.43 -22.31
N THR A 195 -11.94 -10.31 -22.85
CA THR A 195 -11.21 -9.52 -23.84
C THR A 195 -10.82 -8.19 -23.26
N CYS A 196 -9.58 -7.80 -23.52
CA CYS A 196 -9.00 -6.54 -23.11
C CYS A 196 -8.42 -5.86 -24.37
N THR A 197 -8.68 -4.56 -24.55
CA THR A 197 -8.18 -3.77 -25.70
C THR A 197 -6.95 -2.92 -25.36
N GLY A 198 -6.50 -2.92 -24.10
CA GLY A 198 -5.33 -2.22 -23.55
C GLY A 198 -4.21 -3.17 -23.11
N SER A 199 -3.42 -2.78 -22.10
CA SER A 199 -2.31 -3.59 -21.55
C SER A 199 -2.81 -4.87 -20.87
N GLY A 200 -2.01 -5.95 -20.92
CA GLY A 200 -2.10 -7.17 -20.08
C GLY A 200 -3.48 -7.74 -19.72
N LYS A 201 -3.74 -8.99 -20.09
CA LYS A 201 -4.84 -9.75 -19.45
C LYS A 201 -4.44 -10.26 -18.06
N VAL A 202 -3.19 -10.68 -17.91
CA VAL A 202 -2.66 -11.23 -16.67
C VAL A 202 -1.32 -10.57 -16.42
N ALA A 203 -1.04 -10.19 -15.18
CA ALA A 203 0.28 -9.77 -14.73
C ALA A 203 0.61 -10.48 -13.41
N VAL A 204 1.80 -11.05 -13.33
CA VAL A 204 2.32 -11.68 -12.12
C VAL A 204 3.68 -11.10 -11.82
N GLY A 205 3.88 -10.57 -10.62
CA GLY A 205 5.12 -9.89 -10.28
C GLY A 205 5.03 -9.04 -9.03
N ILE A 206 6.09 -8.26 -8.81
CA ILE A 206 6.19 -7.24 -7.77
C ILE A 206 6.67 -5.92 -8.35
N GLU A 207 6.29 -4.82 -7.73
CA GLU A 207 6.65 -3.46 -8.15
C GLU A 207 6.75 -2.52 -6.94
N ASN A 208 7.73 -1.62 -6.97
CA ASN A 208 8.00 -0.64 -5.92
C ASN A 208 7.05 0.57 -5.96
N LEU A 209 7.25 1.50 -5.03
CA LEU A 209 6.42 2.69 -4.88
C LEU A 209 6.44 3.67 -6.07
N THR A 210 7.47 3.62 -6.94
CA THR A 210 7.57 4.53 -8.10
C THR A 210 7.01 3.94 -9.39
N GLY A 211 6.82 2.61 -9.45
CA GLY A 211 6.50 1.91 -10.69
C GLY A 211 7.68 1.80 -11.67
N GLU A 212 8.90 2.13 -11.23
CA GLU A 212 10.10 2.03 -12.07
C GLU A 212 10.92 0.77 -11.79
N ILE A 213 10.75 0.15 -10.61
CA ILE A 213 11.53 -0.99 -10.16
C ILE A 213 10.58 -2.12 -9.82
N GLY A 214 10.81 -3.29 -10.41
CA GLY A 214 9.93 -4.44 -10.26
C GLY A 214 10.45 -5.66 -11.00
N LEU A 215 9.77 -6.78 -10.79
CA LEU A 215 10.02 -8.05 -11.45
C LEU A 215 8.70 -8.64 -11.92
N GLU A 216 8.51 -8.75 -13.23
CA GLU A 216 7.44 -9.53 -13.84
C GLU A 216 7.89 -10.97 -14.08
N VAL A 217 7.03 -11.90 -13.71
CA VAL A 217 7.24 -13.35 -13.82
C VAL A 217 6.38 -13.92 -14.95
N PHE A 218 5.10 -13.55 -15.00
CA PHE A 218 4.19 -13.91 -16.08
C PHE A 218 3.45 -12.68 -16.60
N SER A 219 3.29 -12.63 -17.92
CA SER A 219 2.53 -11.59 -18.61
C SER A 219 1.62 -12.24 -19.65
N GLY A 220 0.32 -11.97 -19.56
CA GLY A 220 -0.71 -12.49 -20.48
C GLY A 220 -0.95 -14.00 -20.41
N VAL A 221 -0.35 -14.71 -19.45
CA VAL A 221 -0.46 -16.17 -19.26
C VAL A 221 -0.64 -16.46 -17.77
N VAL A 222 -1.53 -17.40 -17.45
CA VAL A 222 -1.77 -17.85 -16.07
C VAL A 222 -0.67 -18.84 -15.66
N PRO A 223 -0.11 -18.75 -14.43
CA PRO A 223 0.83 -19.72 -13.90
C PRO A 223 0.27 -21.16 -13.91
N PRO A 224 1.11 -22.19 -14.13
CA PRO A 224 0.67 -23.58 -14.12
C PRO A 224 0.28 -24.05 -12.71
N SER A 225 -0.49 -25.13 -12.63
CA SER A 225 -0.83 -25.76 -11.36
C SER A 225 0.36 -26.45 -10.68
N ASN A 226 0.32 -26.54 -9.35
CA ASN A 226 1.37 -27.13 -8.50
C ASN A 226 2.74 -26.49 -8.74
N TYR A 227 2.76 -25.16 -8.72
CA TYR A 227 3.93 -24.36 -9.05
C TYR A 227 4.19 -23.32 -7.95
N ALA A 228 5.44 -22.91 -7.80
CA ALA A 228 5.83 -21.91 -6.82
C ALA A 228 6.80 -20.90 -7.42
N VAL A 229 6.72 -19.65 -6.96
CA VAL A 229 7.68 -18.58 -7.27
C VAL A 229 8.07 -17.92 -5.96
N LYS A 230 9.37 -17.70 -5.73
CA LYS A 230 9.86 -17.00 -4.54
C LYS A 230 10.73 -15.84 -4.97
N PHE A 231 10.38 -14.65 -4.50
CA PHE A 231 11.19 -13.44 -4.57
C PHE A 231 12.08 -13.36 -3.33
N TYR A 232 13.36 -13.12 -3.56
CA TYR A 232 14.38 -12.99 -2.53
C TYR A 232 14.76 -11.53 -2.37
N TYR A 233 14.64 -11.04 -1.14
CA TYR A 233 15.11 -9.72 -0.76
C TYR A 233 16.64 -9.65 -0.88
N PRO A 234 17.22 -8.54 -1.37
CA PRO A 234 18.67 -8.42 -1.50
C PRO A 234 19.39 -8.40 -0.15
N GLU A 235 20.43 -9.22 0.01
CA GLU A 235 21.33 -9.13 1.17
C GLU A 235 22.15 -7.83 1.19
N VAL A 236 22.43 -7.26 0.01
CA VAL A 236 23.19 -6.02 -0.17
C VAL A 236 22.43 -5.10 -1.11
N ILE A 237 21.99 -3.96 -0.58
CA ILE A 237 21.31 -2.92 -1.34
C ILE A 237 22.34 -1.89 -1.81
N THR A 238 22.48 -1.73 -3.12
CA THR A 238 23.42 -0.75 -3.72
C THR A 238 22.72 0.48 -4.28
N LEU A 239 21.39 0.43 -4.40
CA LEU A 239 20.60 1.55 -4.88
C LEU A 239 20.50 2.61 -3.79
N SER A 240 20.96 3.83 -4.10
CA SER A 240 20.79 4.98 -3.21
C SER A 240 19.46 5.67 -3.48
N ILE A 241 18.69 5.85 -2.43
CA ILE A 241 17.31 6.34 -2.46
C ILE A 241 17.24 7.49 -1.49
N THR A 242 17.01 8.67 -2.05
CA THR A 242 16.80 9.91 -1.31
C THR A 242 15.33 10.26 -1.47
N ASP A 243 14.61 10.35 -0.37
CA ASP A 243 13.16 10.55 -0.36
C ASP A 243 12.81 11.19 0.99
N VAL A 244 12.15 12.36 0.96
CA VAL A 244 11.75 13.12 2.13
C VAL A 244 10.29 13.50 2.07
N ALA A 245 9.53 13.05 3.07
CA ALA A 245 8.11 13.32 3.18
C ALA A 245 7.78 14.08 4.47
N PRO A 246 6.79 14.99 4.46
CA PRO A 246 6.12 15.43 5.67
C PRO A 246 5.20 14.31 6.16
N ILE A 247 5.57 13.63 7.24
CA ILE A 247 4.85 12.46 7.77
C ILE A 247 3.70 12.82 8.70
N SER A 248 3.75 14.01 9.32
CA SER A 248 2.67 14.49 10.19
C SER A 248 2.67 16.01 10.27
N ASN A 249 1.49 16.62 10.41
CA ASN A 249 1.34 18.03 10.72
C ASN A 249 0.55 18.20 12.00
N GLN A 250 1.01 19.08 12.90
CA GLN A 250 0.39 19.42 14.19
C GLN A 250 0.32 18.29 15.22
N ASN A 251 -0.11 17.08 14.84
CA ASN A 251 -0.19 15.88 15.65
C ASN A 251 0.31 14.67 14.83
N ASP A 252 0.75 13.61 15.51
CA ASP A 252 1.37 12.45 14.86
C ASP A 252 0.36 11.53 14.14
N GLU A 253 -0.92 11.70 14.41
CA GLU A 253 -2.03 10.98 13.76
C GLU A 253 -2.51 11.70 12.49
N ASN A 254 -1.96 12.89 12.24
CA ASN A 254 -2.30 13.79 11.15
C ASN A 254 -3.80 14.13 11.06
N GLU A 255 -4.48 14.15 12.21
CA GLU A 255 -5.89 14.45 12.31
C GLU A 255 -6.17 15.95 12.11
N GLY A 256 -7.39 16.25 11.68
CA GLY A 256 -7.83 17.63 11.57
C GLY A 256 -7.89 18.30 12.95
N ILE A 257 -7.57 19.59 13.02
CA ILE A 257 -7.52 20.33 14.30
C ILE A 257 -8.56 21.45 14.35
N PHE A 258 -9.08 21.72 15.55
CA PHE A 258 -9.96 22.85 15.79
C PHE A 258 -9.18 24.03 16.36
N LEU A 259 -9.47 25.24 15.86
CA LEU A 259 -8.79 26.47 16.25
C LEU A 259 -9.77 27.50 16.79
N LEU A 260 -9.30 28.35 17.72
CA LEU A 260 -10.04 29.54 18.13
C LEU A 260 -9.77 30.72 17.19
N PRO A 261 -10.78 31.60 16.91
CA PRO A 261 -10.62 32.72 15.99
C PRO A 261 -9.47 33.71 16.31
N ASP A 262 -9.13 33.88 17.59
CA ASP A 262 -8.10 34.82 18.05
C ASP A 262 -6.77 34.11 18.42
N GLU A 263 -6.62 32.83 18.05
CA GLU A 263 -5.45 32.04 18.42
C GLU A 263 -4.24 32.35 17.53
N MET A 264 -3.12 32.70 18.17
CA MET A 264 -1.83 32.75 17.47
C MET A 264 -1.28 31.32 17.40
N VAL A 265 -1.33 30.75 16.20
CA VAL A 265 -0.92 29.37 15.96
C VAL A 265 0.53 29.33 15.49
N THR A 266 1.33 28.42 16.04
CA THR A 266 2.64 28.07 15.48
C THR A 266 2.50 26.73 14.78
N PHE A 267 2.50 26.74 13.45
CA PHE A 267 2.44 25.49 12.70
C PHE A 267 3.75 24.72 12.84
N THR A 268 3.62 23.40 12.79
CA THR A 268 4.66 22.40 12.93
C THR A 268 4.35 21.24 11.99
N SER A 269 5.41 20.66 11.44
CA SER A 269 5.35 19.43 10.66
C SER A 269 6.56 18.57 10.98
N THR A 270 6.35 17.26 11.14
CA THR A 270 7.44 16.30 11.21
C THR A 270 7.76 15.85 9.79
N ILE A 271 8.98 16.10 9.35
CA ILE A 271 9.49 15.55 8.09
C ILE A 271 10.38 14.34 8.38
N ALA A 272 10.42 13.38 7.48
CA ALA A 272 11.25 12.19 7.60
C ALA A 272 11.96 11.87 6.30
N ASN A 273 13.21 11.41 6.40
CA ASN A 273 13.89 10.75 5.28
C ASN A 273 13.37 9.31 5.18
N THR A 274 12.41 9.09 4.28
CA THR A 274 11.79 7.80 3.98
C THR A 274 12.62 6.95 3.02
N GLY A 275 13.73 7.49 2.51
CA GLY A 275 14.71 6.79 1.70
C GLY A 275 15.69 5.93 2.51
N ASN A 276 16.67 5.37 1.81
CA ASN A 276 17.72 4.53 2.39
C ASN A 276 19.11 5.21 2.41
N THR A 277 19.18 6.47 1.98
CA THR A 277 20.42 7.23 1.85
C THR A 277 20.33 8.53 2.62
N ASP A 278 21.39 8.88 3.35
CA ASP A 278 21.48 10.13 4.09
C ASP A 278 21.29 11.34 3.17
N ILE A 279 20.36 12.23 3.53
CA ILE A 279 20.25 13.54 2.93
C ILE A 279 21.33 14.41 3.56
N THR A 280 22.24 14.94 2.74
CA THR A 280 23.38 15.76 3.22
C THR A 280 23.19 17.27 3.01
N THR A 281 22.09 17.67 2.39
CA THR A 281 21.75 19.07 2.10
C THR A 281 20.60 19.53 2.99
N GLN A 282 20.43 20.85 3.12
CA GLN A 282 19.21 21.40 3.72
C GLN A 282 17.99 21.01 2.87
N ILE A 283 16.85 20.89 3.53
CA ILE A 283 15.58 20.50 2.93
C ILE A 283 14.64 21.69 3.08
N ALA A 284 14.14 22.21 1.97
CA ALA A 284 13.14 23.26 1.99
C ALA A 284 11.79 22.66 2.35
N VAL A 285 11.10 23.26 3.32
CA VAL A 285 9.77 22.84 3.77
C VAL A 285 8.86 24.06 3.77
N ALA A 286 7.77 24.00 3.01
CA ALA A 286 6.83 25.09 2.84
C ALA A 286 5.50 24.73 3.50
N ALA A 287 5.00 25.58 4.40
CA ALA A 287 3.65 25.49 4.96
C ALA A 287 2.77 26.57 4.35
N THR A 288 1.61 26.17 3.81
CA THR A 288 0.60 27.06 3.25
C THR A 288 -0.73 26.82 3.95
N VAL A 289 -1.38 27.88 4.45
CA VAL A 289 -2.79 27.78 4.87
C VAL A 289 -3.68 28.30 3.77
N GLN A 290 -4.64 27.47 3.34
CA GLN A 290 -5.57 27.76 2.26
C GLN A 290 -7.02 27.80 2.78
N GLN A 291 -7.81 28.72 2.24
CA GLN A 291 -9.26 28.69 2.34
C GLN A 291 -9.85 27.64 1.40
N LEU A 292 -11.12 27.28 1.62
CA LEU A 292 -11.87 26.36 0.76
C LEU A 292 -11.92 26.79 -0.72
N ASP A 293 -11.79 28.08 -1.01
CA ASP A 293 -11.74 28.60 -2.39
C ASP A 293 -10.33 28.58 -3.03
N GLY A 294 -9.34 28.01 -2.31
CA GLY A 294 -7.94 27.92 -2.73
C GLY A 294 -7.11 29.18 -2.47
N THR A 295 -7.65 30.18 -1.78
CA THR A 295 -6.90 31.39 -1.42
C THR A 295 -5.90 31.10 -0.29
N ASN A 296 -4.61 31.30 -0.57
CA ASN A 296 -3.55 31.22 0.45
C ASN A 296 -3.60 32.45 1.37
N ILE A 297 -3.69 32.22 2.68
CA ILE A 297 -3.68 33.26 3.71
C ILE A 297 -2.43 33.24 4.59
N TYR A 298 -1.64 32.18 4.49
CA TYR A 298 -0.36 32.03 5.14
C TYR A 298 0.58 31.26 4.22
N LEU A 299 1.83 31.67 4.19
CA LEU A 299 2.93 30.96 3.56
C LEU A 299 4.18 31.22 4.40
N ASP A 300 4.81 30.15 4.84
CA ASP A 300 6.14 30.21 5.42
C ASP A 300 7.01 29.09 4.85
N VAL A 301 8.30 29.38 4.67
CA VAL A 301 9.27 28.42 4.17
C VAL A 301 10.43 28.37 5.14
N GLN A 302 10.69 27.17 5.64
CA GLN A 302 11.79 26.88 6.54
C GLN A 302 12.79 25.95 5.86
N GLU A 303 14.03 26.00 6.35
CA GLU A 303 15.10 25.10 5.92
C GLU A 303 15.38 24.13 7.05
N ALA A 304 15.00 22.87 6.87
CA ALA A 304 15.32 21.82 7.80
C ALA A 304 16.78 21.37 7.67
N ALA A 305 17.33 20.87 8.77
CA ALA A 305 18.66 20.28 8.75
C ALA A 305 18.67 19.00 7.88
N PRO A 306 19.85 18.61 7.34
CA PRO A 306 19.99 17.31 6.68
C PRO A 306 19.58 16.15 7.61
N LEU A 307 19.00 15.09 7.04
CA LEU A 307 18.46 13.93 7.77
C LEU A 307 19.17 12.65 7.35
N ALA A 308 19.64 11.86 8.32
CA ALA A 308 20.11 10.50 8.05
C ALA A 308 18.96 9.61 7.53
N ALA A 309 19.28 8.51 6.86
CA ALA A 309 18.27 7.56 6.40
C ALA A 309 17.40 7.06 7.56
N GLY A 310 16.07 7.16 7.43
CA GLY A 310 15.11 6.81 8.48
C GLY A 310 15.00 7.80 9.64
N GLU A 311 15.72 8.93 9.60
CA GLU A 311 15.61 9.98 10.61
C GLU A 311 14.43 10.92 10.31
N SER A 312 13.81 11.44 11.37
CA SER A 312 12.79 12.48 11.29
C SER A 312 13.14 13.71 12.12
N ALA A 313 12.59 14.86 11.75
CA ALA A 313 12.74 16.10 12.50
C ALA A 313 11.48 16.95 12.43
N VAL A 314 11.20 17.65 13.54
CA VAL A 314 10.12 18.63 13.61
C VAL A 314 10.60 19.97 13.05
N VAL A 315 9.89 20.47 12.05
CA VAL A 315 10.01 21.82 11.52
C VAL A 315 8.99 22.71 12.21
N ASN A 316 9.44 23.85 12.73
CA ASN A 316 8.57 24.86 13.33
C ASN A 316 8.51 26.06 12.39
N PHE A 317 7.31 26.45 12.00
CA PHE A 317 7.08 27.62 11.16
C PHE A 317 6.91 28.87 12.02
N SER A 318 6.97 30.03 11.37
CA SER A 318 6.78 31.33 12.01
C SER A 318 5.34 31.45 12.53
N PRO A 319 5.10 32.03 13.72
CA PRO A 319 3.75 32.19 14.25
C PRO A 319 2.81 32.86 13.24
N ALA A 320 1.68 32.20 12.97
CA ALA A 320 0.64 32.68 12.09
C ALA A 320 -0.20 33.73 12.82
N ASN A 321 -0.10 34.98 12.36
CA ASN A 321 -0.94 36.08 12.83
C ASN A 321 -2.07 36.30 11.82
N ILE A 322 -3.03 35.39 11.83
CA ILE A 322 -4.17 35.36 10.92
C ILE A 322 -5.40 35.89 11.67
N ASP A 323 -6.18 36.74 11.03
CA ASP A 323 -7.52 37.12 11.49
C ASP A 323 -8.49 36.07 10.97
N TRP A 324 -8.78 35.07 11.79
CA TRP A 324 -9.52 33.89 11.36
C TRP A 324 -11.01 34.17 11.26
N ALA A 325 -11.60 33.86 10.11
CA ALA A 325 -13.05 33.73 10.01
C ALA A 325 -13.44 32.31 10.44
N PRO A 326 -14.58 32.11 11.12
CA PRO A 326 -15.07 30.75 11.40
C PRO A 326 -15.26 29.94 10.11
N GLY A 327 -14.86 28.68 10.14
CA GLY A 327 -14.98 27.74 9.02
C GLY A 327 -13.71 26.95 8.71
N PRO A 328 -13.75 26.18 7.61
CA PRO A 328 -12.69 25.25 7.23
C PRO A 328 -11.53 25.93 6.50
N TYR A 329 -10.33 25.45 6.78
CA TYR A 329 -9.06 25.77 6.14
C TYR A 329 -8.24 24.49 5.96
N PHE A 330 -7.17 24.56 5.17
CA PHE A 330 -6.24 23.45 4.96
C PHE A 330 -4.82 23.93 5.18
N LEU A 331 -4.08 23.23 6.05
CA LEU A 331 -2.63 23.33 6.14
C LEU A 331 -2.02 22.33 5.15
N ASP A 332 -1.42 22.84 4.09
CA ASP A 332 -0.65 22.07 3.11
C ASP A 332 0.84 22.26 3.44
N VAL A 333 1.53 21.16 3.76
CA VAL A 333 2.97 21.16 3.98
C VAL A 333 3.65 20.37 2.86
N LEU A 334 4.56 21.05 2.16
CA LEU A 334 5.31 20.51 1.04
C LEU A 334 6.81 20.45 1.40
N THR A 335 7.41 19.26 1.29
CA THR A 335 8.87 19.10 1.25
C THR A 335 9.36 19.27 -0.19
N ALA A 336 10.55 19.82 -0.36
CA ALA A 336 11.16 19.96 -1.68
C ALA A 336 12.64 19.57 -1.64
N LEU A 337 12.98 18.50 -2.35
CA LEU A 337 14.35 18.03 -2.52
C LEU A 337 14.62 17.63 -3.97
N THR A 338 15.66 18.18 -4.59
CA THR A 338 15.96 17.95 -6.03
C THR A 338 16.21 16.47 -6.37
N SER A 339 16.68 15.68 -5.41
CA SER A 339 17.00 14.26 -5.58
C SER A 339 15.93 13.34 -5.02
N ASP A 340 14.76 13.89 -4.67
CA ASP A 340 13.63 13.08 -4.24
C ASP A 340 13.17 12.15 -5.35
N VAL A 341 12.99 10.87 -5.01
CA VAL A 341 12.52 9.85 -5.96
C VAL A 341 11.01 9.65 -5.93
N ASN A 342 10.31 10.15 -4.92
CA ASN A 342 8.88 9.93 -4.72
C ASN A 342 8.08 11.23 -4.58
N PRO A 343 7.87 11.99 -5.66
CA PRO A 343 7.12 13.25 -5.57
C PRO A 343 5.65 13.11 -5.12
N ASN A 344 5.13 11.88 -4.99
CA ASN A 344 3.76 11.63 -4.57
C ASN A 344 3.57 11.70 -3.03
N ASN A 345 4.64 11.62 -2.24
CA ASN A 345 4.57 11.76 -0.77
C ASN A 345 5.13 13.11 -0.27
N ASP A 346 5.54 14.01 -1.16
CA ASP A 346 6.12 15.31 -0.80
C ASP A 346 5.13 16.26 -0.10
N ASN A 347 3.82 15.99 -0.19
CA ASN A 347 2.76 16.84 0.37
C ASN A 347 1.95 16.11 1.43
N ASN A 348 1.70 16.80 2.55
CA ASN A 348 0.77 16.38 3.58
C ASN A 348 -0.21 17.52 3.90
N ILE A 349 -1.51 17.21 3.79
CA ILE A 349 -2.61 18.17 3.99
C ILE A 349 -3.39 17.81 5.25
N THR A 350 -3.58 18.79 6.12
CA THR A 350 -4.36 18.68 7.35
C THR A 350 -5.49 19.70 7.35
N GLU A 351 -6.70 19.24 7.67
CA GLU A 351 -7.86 20.12 7.82
C GLU A 351 -7.74 20.93 9.12
N LEU A 352 -7.99 22.22 9.03
CA LEU A 352 -8.14 23.10 10.19
C LEU A 352 -9.57 23.62 10.21
N ASN A 353 -10.23 23.62 11.37
CA ASN A 353 -11.56 24.19 11.48
C ASN A 353 -11.63 25.23 12.59
N VAL A 354 -11.87 26.48 12.20
CA VAL A 354 -11.99 27.60 13.13
C VAL A 354 -13.42 27.65 13.67
N VAL A 355 -13.57 27.52 14.99
CA VAL A 355 -14.90 27.47 15.62
C VAL A 355 -15.59 28.83 15.63
N ASP A 356 -16.92 28.83 15.46
CA ASP A 356 -17.74 30.04 15.56
C ASP A 356 -18.14 30.34 17.02
N LEU A 357 -17.36 31.18 17.69
CA LEU A 357 -17.63 31.59 19.08
C LEU A 357 -18.89 32.48 19.23
N SER A 358 -19.52 32.90 18.13
CA SER A 358 -20.78 33.65 18.20
C SER A 358 -22.01 32.75 18.34
N ALA A 359 -21.86 31.45 18.09
CA ALA A 359 -22.93 30.47 18.22
C ALA A 359 -23.19 30.07 19.69
N GLU A 360 -24.45 29.74 20.02
CA GLU A 360 -24.81 29.23 21.35
C GLU A 360 -24.23 27.83 21.62
N THR A 361 -23.91 27.07 20.57
CA THR A 361 -23.29 25.74 20.62
C THR A 361 -22.21 25.70 19.55
N LEU A 362 -21.03 25.23 19.91
CA LEU A 362 -19.93 25.06 18.96
C LEU A 362 -20.13 23.75 18.21
N THR A 363 -20.14 23.82 16.89
CA THR A 363 -20.13 22.63 16.03
C THR A 363 -18.69 22.26 15.73
N LEU A 364 -18.28 21.08 16.20
CA LEU A 364 -17.00 20.47 15.85
C LEU A 364 -17.27 19.39 14.79
N GLY A 365 -16.75 19.57 13.58
CA GLY A 365 -16.87 18.56 12.55
C GLY A 365 -16.09 18.91 11.28
N TYR A 366 -15.62 17.86 10.60
CA TYR A 366 -14.85 17.92 9.34
C TYR A 366 -15.75 17.82 8.09
N VAL A 367 -17.05 18.14 8.26
CA VAL A 367 -18.05 17.98 7.19
C VAL A 367 -18.20 19.27 6.42
N LEU A 368 -17.78 19.28 5.16
CA LEU A 368 -17.86 20.45 4.27
C LEU A 368 -19.26 20.68 3.65
N GLY A 369 -20.26 19.87 4.02
CA GLY A 369 -21.66 20.03 3.58
C GLY A 369 -21.92 19.75 2.09
N VAL A 370 -20.92 19.24 1.37
CA VAL A 370 -21.01 18.78 -0.02
C VAL A 370 -20.67 17.29 -0.09
N ASN A 371 -21.36 16.53 -0.94
CA ASN A 371 -20.93 15.17 -1.26
C ASN A 371 -19.59 15.26 -2.02
N GLY A 372 -18.48 15.06 -1.32
CA GLY A 372 -17.11 15.16 -1.84
C GLY A 372 -16.21 14.09 -1.24
N ALA A 373 -14.99 13.96 -1.76
CA ALA A 373 -13.97 13.02 -1.27
C ALA A 373 -13.72 13.22 0.24
N GLY A 374 -13.59 12.11 0.99
CA GLY A 374 -13.51 12.11 2.47
C GLY A 374 -14.65 11.37 3.19
N LEU A 375 -15.50 10.63 2.46
CA LEU A 375 -16.50 9.77 3.10
C LEU A 375 -15.81 8.62 3.82
N ILE A 376 -16.09 8.45 5.11
CA ILE A 376 -15.73 7.21 5.79
C ILE A 376 -16.74 6.15 5.36
N GLN A 377 -16.22 5.09 4.75
CA GLN A 377 -17.00 3.95 4.32
C GLN A 377 -16.66 2.77 5.21
N TRP A 378 -17.68 2.06 5.66
CA TRP A 378 -17.53 0.77 6.31
C TRP A 378 -18.47 -0.22 5.62
N SER A 379 -18.07 -1.50 5.62
CA SER A 379 -18.89 -2.60 5.12
C SER A 379 -19.18 -3.57 6.28
N GLY A 380 -20.38 -4.17 6.31
CA GLY A 380 -20.83 -5.06 7.38
C GLY A 380 -21.56 -4.36 8.53
N GLY A 381 -21.66 -5.03 9.70
CA GLY A 381 -22.23 -4.47 10.93
C GLY A 381 -23.68 -4.83 11.27
N GLY A 382 -24.34 -5.72 10.50
CA GLY A 382 -25.69 -6.21 10.85
C GLY A 382 -25.76 -6.97 12.19
N ASP A 383 -24.63 -7.44 12.70
CA ASP A 383 -24.43 -8.05 14.02
C ASP A 383 -23.77 -7.11 15.05
N GLY A 384 -23.50 -5.86 14.68
CA GLY A 384 -22.81 -4.87 15.51
C GLY A 384 -21.28 -4.95 15.51
N SER A 385 -20.67 -5.74 14.63
CA SER A 385 -19.20 -5.91 14.53
C SER A 385 -18.49 -4.91 13.61
N GLY A 386 -19.25 -4.13 12.84
CA GLY A 386 -18.72 -3.15 11.87
C GLY A 386 -19.12 -1.72 12.22
N GLY A 387 -18.27 -0.76 11.85
CA GLY A 387 -18.51 0.66 12.06
C GLY A 387 -17.36 1.53 11.58
N ALA A 388 -17.53 2.83 11.76
CA ALA A 388 -16.55 3.87 11.50
C ALA A 388 -16.54 4.82 12.70
N GLY A 389 -15.38 5.38 13.01
CA GLY A 389 -15.18 6.37 14.06
C GLY A 389 -14.42 7.57 13.53
N ILE A 390 -14.62 8.71 14.16
CA ILE A 390 -13.76 9.87 14.07
C ILE A 390 -13.42 10.27 15.49
N GLU A 391 -12.17 10.64 15.72
CA GLU A 391 -11.79 11.38 16.90
C GLU A 391 -12.12 12.86 16.71
N ILE A 392 -12.52 13.52 17.80
CA ILE A 392 -12.83 14.94 17.85
C ILE A 392 -12.24 15.48 19.14
N GLU A 393 -11.11 16.18 19.03
CA GLU A 393 -10.50 16.89 20.14
C GLU A 393 -11.03 18.34 20.22
N PRO A 394 -11.78 18.73 21.28
CA PRO A 394 -12.23 20.12 21.43
C PRO A 394 -11.06 21.10 21.62
N PRO A 395 -11.16 22.33 21.08
CA PRO A 395 -10.08 23.33 21.18
C PRO A 395 -9.89 23.90 22.60
N PHE A 396 -10.75 23.53 23.56
CA PHE A 396 -10.61 23.91 24.96
C PHE A 396 -11.41 22.97 25.88
N TYR A 397 -11.03 22.98 27.16
CA TYR A 397 -11.68 22.23 28.23
C TYR A 397 -12.02 23.12 29.44
N PRO A 398 -13.08 22.81 30.20
CA PRO A 398 -14.00 21.69 30.00
C PRO A 398 -15.02 21.96 28.88
N THR A 399 -15.43 20.90 28.18
CA THR A 399 -16.46 20.93 27.14
C THR A 399 -17.59 19.95 27.50
N VAL A 400 -18.83 20.26 27.09
CA VAL A 400 -19.99 19.39 27.25
C VAL A 400 -20.56 19.08 25.88
N VAL A 401 -20.57 17.81 25.49
CA VAL A 401 -21.18 17.36 24.24
C VAL A 401 -22.70 17.35 24.41
N THR A 402 -23.41 18.17 23.65
CA THR A 402 -24.87 18.29 23.71
C THR A 402 -25.60 17.44 22.67
N GLY A 403 -24.88 16.94 21.67
CA GLY A 403 -25.42 16.09 20.60
C GLY A 403 -24.35 15.74 19.58
N ALA A 404 -24.69 14.81 18.67
CA ALA A 404 -23.88 14.43 17.52
C ALA A 404 -24.79 14.28 16.30
N GLU A 405 -24.31 14.74 15.15
CA GLU A 405 -25.01 14.65 13.87
C GLU A 405 -24.11 13.95 12.84
N VAL A 406 -24.69 13.06 12.03
CA VAL A 406 -23.96 12.34 10.98
C VAL A 406 -24.74 12.42 9.67
N GLY A 407 -24.03 12.72 8.58
CA GLY A 407 -24.58 12.66 7.23
C GLY A 407 -24.36 11.28 6.62
N ILE A 408 -25.40 10.64 6.09
CA ILE A 408 -25.31 9.32 5.46
C ILE A 408 -25.62 9.45 3.96
N ALA A 409 -24.63 9.11 3.13
CA ALA A 409 -24.73 9.10 1.68
C ALA A 409 -24.51 7.65 1.17
N GLY A 410 -25.53 6.81 1.28
CA GLY A 410 -25.45 5.41 0.85
C GLY A 410 -26.56 4.59 1.52
N GLY A 411 -27.50 4.09 0.70
CA GLY A 411 -28.71 3.44 1.18
C GLY A 411 -28.47 2.02 1.66
N SER A 412 -28.67 1.78 2.95
CA SER A 412 -29.30 0.54 3.40
C SER A 412 -30.61 0.90 4.13
N THR A 413 -31.53 -0.05 4.21
CA THR A 413 -32.74 0.07 5.06
C THR A 413 -32.44 -0.23 6.53
N ASP A 414 -31.20 -0.57 6.86
CA ASP A 414 -30.79 -0.96 8.20
C ASP A 414 -30.45 0.29 9.02
N GLY A 415 -30.86 0.29 10.28
CA GLY A 415 -30.53 1.37 11.21
C GLY A 415 -29.05 1.37 11.57
N PHE A 416 -28.56 2.51 12.08
CA PHE A 416 -27.23 2.65 12.65
C PHE A 416 -27.32 3.08 14.11
N THR A 417 -26.24 2.91 14.87
CA THR A 417 -26.10 3.40 16.24
C THR A 417 -24.93 4.37 16.29
N ILE A 418 -25.15 5.58 16.79
CA ILE A 418 -24.06 6.50 17.15
C ILE A 418 -23.67 6.19 18.60
N ARG A 419 -22.38 6.02 18.84
CA ARG A 419 -21.80 5.95 20.19
C ARG A 419 -20.80 7.08 20.34
N LEU A 420 -20.81 7.71 21.50
CA LEU A 420 -19.82 8.69 21.91
C LEU A 420 -19.02 8.04 23.04
N PHE A 421 -17.71 8.09 22.89
CA PHE A 421 -16.73 7.55 23.79
C PHE A 421 -15.91 8.72 24.32
N ASP A 422 -15.58 8.70 25.61
CA ASP A 422 -14.54 9.58 26.17
C ASP A 422 -13.19 8.93 25.82
N ASP A 423 -12.11 9.69 25.64
CA ASP A 423 -10.80 9.08 25.37
C ASP A 423 -10.09 8.77 26.70
N ASP A 424 -10.56 7.75 27.44
CA ASP A 424 -9.92 7.28 28.68
C ASP A 424 -9.36 5.85 28.59
N GLY A 425 -9.32 5.27 27.39
CA GLY A 425 -8.68 4.00 27.06
C GLY A 425 -9.44 3.12 26.04
N PRO A 426 -9.18 1.79 26.03
CA PRO A 426 -9.83 0.89 25.07
C PRO A 426 -11.34 0.80 25.30
N ASN A 427 -12.13 1.10 24.26
CA ASN A 427 -13.60 1.21 24.21
C ASN A 427 -14.18 2.55 24.66
N GLY A 428 -13.37 3.60 24.66
CA GLY A 428 -13.69 4.85 25.34
C GLY A 428 -13.16 4.78 26.74
#